data_AF-A0A2A2GWE5-F1
#
_entry.id   AF-A0A2A2GWE5-F1
#
_cell.length_a   1.000
_cell.length_b   1.000
_cell.length_c   1.000
_cell.angle_alpha   90.00
_cell.angle_beta   90.00
_cell.angle_gamma   90.00
#
_symmetry.space_group_name_H-M   'P 1'
#
loop_
_entity.id
_entity.type
_entity.pdbx_description
1 polymer ?
#
loop_
_entity_poly.entity_id
_entity_poly.type
_entity_poly.pdbx_seq_one_letter_code
_entity_poly.pdbx_strand_id
1 'polypeptide(L)' 'LCLKVSRIQRFFLTAANLIDVLPNEAIGFEDSQAGITALNSANIFSVGISSKDNLVGADLRVDSFEKINFEQLLCL' A
#
# COMPACT_ATOMS: atom_id res chain seq x y z
N LEU A 1 2.99 7.94 -0.35
CA LEU A 1 3.85 8.57 -1.38
C LEU A 1 3.38 8.05 -2.74
N CYS A 2 2.80 8.89 -3.60
CA CYS A 2 2.18 8.48 -4.89
C CYS A 2 3.05 8.93 -6.07
N LEU A 3 3.67 7.99 -6.79
CA LEU A 3 4.42 8.27 -8.04
C LEU A 3 4.23 7.13 -9.04
N LYS A 4 3.62 7.46 -10.20
CA LYS A 4 3.36 6.55 -11.32
C LYS A 4 4.55 6.56 -12.30
N VAL A 5 5.48 5.61 -12.18
CA VAL A 5 6.48 5.27 -13.21
C VAL A 5 6.81 3.79 -13.12
N SER A 6 7.11 3.14 -14.25
CA SER A 6 7.18 1.70 -14.54
C SER A 6 8.18 0.81 -13.74
N ARG A 7 8.55 1.19 -12.51
CA ARG A 7 9.38 0.41 -11.56
C ARG A 7 8.90 0.54 -10.11
N ILE A 8 7.60 0.35 -9.89
CA ILE A 8 6.88 0.75 -8.66
C ILE A 8 7.43 0.09 -7.38
N GLN A 9 7.75 -1.21 -7.40
CA GLN A 9 8.22 -1.95 -6.20
C GLN A 9 9.49 -1.35 -5.58
N ARG A 10 10.50 -0.99 -6.40
CA ARG A 10 11.79 -0.49 -5.91
C ARG A 10 11.65 0.85 -5.19
N PHE A 11 10.66 1.66 -5.55
CA PHE A 11 10.38 2.91 -4.84
C PHE A 11 9.92 2.66 -3.41
N PHE A 12 9.05 1.66 -3.19
CA PHE A 12 8.59 1.34 -1.84
C PHE A 12 9.73 0.80 -0.96
N LEU A 13 10.56 -0.10 -1.50
CA LEU A 13 11.76 -0.58 -0.79
C LEU A 13 12.75 0.55 -0.47
N THR A 14 12.93 1.47 -1.41
CA THR A 14 13.79 2.64 -1.21
C THR A 14 13.21 3.59 -0.15
N ALA A 15 11.90 3.83 -0.19
CA ALA A 15 11.22 4.69 0.78
C ALA A 15 11.33 4.12 2.20
N ALA A 16 11.09 2.82 2.37
CA ALA A 16 11.23 2.13 3.65
C ALA A 16 12.68 2.24 4.19
N ASN A 17 13.67 2.00 3.33
CA ASN A 17 15.08 2.13 3.68
C ASN A 17 15.49 3.57 4.05
N LEU A 18 14.91 4.60 3.42
CA LEU A 18 15.23 6.00 3.72
C LEU A 18 14.75 6.45 5.10
N ILE A 19 13.78 5.75 5.69
CA ILE A 19 13.23 6.02 7.02
C ILE A 19 13.56 4.91 8.03
N ASP A 20 14.46 3.99 7.67
CA ASP A 20 14.89 2.87 8.50
C ASP A 20 13.74 1.99 9.03
N VAL A 21 12.77 1.70 8.16
CA VAL A 21 11.63 0.81 8.44
C VAL A 21 11.74 -0.44 7.58
N LEU A 22 11.47 -1.62 8.15
CA LEU A 22 11.42 -2.84 7.36
C LEU A 22 10.15 -2.87 6.50
N PRO A 23 10.19 -3.41 5.26
CA PRO A 23 9.00 -3.44 4.41
C PRO A 23 7.78 -4.11 5.06
N ASN A 24 7.99 -5.18 5.84
CA ASN A 24 6.92 -5.88 6.56
C ASN A 24 6.39 -5.15 7.81
N GLU A 25 6.98 -4.01 8.17
CA GLU A 25 6.51 -3.10 9.22
C GLU A 25 5.83 -1.87 8.61
N ALA A 26 5.70 -1.81 7.29
CA ALA A 26 5.09 -0.69 6.58
C ALA A 26 3.69 -1.05 6.06
N ILE A 27 2.84 -0.02 6.02
CA ILE A 27 1.53 -0.04 5.37
C ILE A 27 1.60 0.86 4.14
N GLY A 28 1.25 0.31 2.97
CA GLY A 28 1.20 1.04 1.70
C GLY A 28 -0.23 1.23 1.23
N PHE A 29 -0.60 2.46 0.89
CA PHE A 29 -1.91 2.80 0.33
C PHE A 29 -1.80 3.00 -1.18
N GLU A 30 -2.68 2.36 -1.96
CA GLU A 30 -2.67 2.44 -3.42
C GLU A 30 -4.08 2.40 -4.02
N ASP A 31 -4.27 3.09 -5.13
CA ASP A 31 -5.51 3.17 -5.91
C ASP A 31 -5.42 2.41 -7.25
N SER A 32 -4.30 1.73 -7.51
CA SER A 32 -4.03 1.03 -8.76
C SER A 32 -3.62 -0.44 -8.57
N GLN A 33 -4.05 -1.30 -9.50
CA GLN A 33 -3.73 -2.72 -9.47
C GLN A 33 -2.22 -2.98 -9.54
N ALA A 34 -1.49 -2.21 -10.36
CA ALA A 34 -0.05 -2.31 -10.48
C ALA A 34 0.67 -1.93 -9.18
N GLY A 35 0.14 -0.93 -8.46
CA GLY A 35 0.64 -0.51 -7.15
C GLY A 35 0.46 -1.57 -6.08
N ILE A 36 -0.73 -2.19 -6.00
CA ILE A 36 -1.00 -3.30 -5.09
C ILE A 36 -0.07 -4.48 -5.34
N THR A 37 0.09 -4.90 -6.61
CA THR A 37 1.04 -5.95 -6.96
C THR A 37 2.47 -5.61 -6.54
N ALA A 38 2.86 -4.33 -6.65
CA ALA A 38 4.18 -3.86 -6.23
C ALA A 38 4.37 -3.84 -4.71
N LEU A 39 3.37 -3.45 -3.93
CA LEU A 39 3.40 -3.50 -2.46
C LEU A 39 3.56 -4.93 -1.96
N ASN A 40 2.75 -5.85 -2.49
CA ASN A 40 2.79 -7.26 -2.11
C ASN A 40 4.14 -7.89 -2.48
N SER A 41 4.67 -7.56 -3.65
CA SER A 41 6.00 -8.02 -4.08
C SER A 41 7.12 -7.45 -3.20
N ALA A 42 6.92 -6.28 -2.59
CA ALA A 42 7.84 -5.66 -1.64
C ALA A 42 7.67 -6.18 -0.20
N ASN A 43 6.74 -7.09 0.06
CA ASN A 43 6.37 -7.57 1.39
C ASN A 43 5.88 -6.43 2.31
N ILE A 44 5.11 -5.49 1.74
CA ILE A 44 4.49 -4.36 2.45
C ILE A 44 2.99 -4.62 2.51
N PHE A 45 2.37 -4.40 3.68
CA PHE A 45 0.93 -4.56 3.86
C PHE A 45 0.18 -3.58 2.97
N SER A 46 -0.69 -4.08 2.09
CA SER A 46 -1.32 -3.29 1.04
C SER A 46 -2.76 -2.90 1.38
N VAL A 47 -3.03 -1.60 1.38
CA VAL A 47 -4.38 -1.03 1.52
C VAL A 47 -4.82 -0.47 0.17
N GLY A 48 -5.74 -1.17 -0.47
CA GLY A 48 -6.37 -0.73 -1.71
C GLY A 48 -7.51 0.26 -1.47
N ILE A 49 -7.44 1.42 -2.11
CA ILE A 49 -8.46 2.48 -2.00
C ILE A 49 -9.17 2.62 -3.34
N SER A 50 -10.39 2.10 -3.44
CA SER A 50 -11.21 2.30 -4.65
C SER A 50 -12.70 2.06 -4.39
N SER A 51 -13.50 3.04 -4.81
CA SER A 51 -14.97 2.97 -4.78
C SER A 51 -15.57 2.20 -5.96
N LYS A 52 -14.79 1.91 -7.01
CA LYS A 52 -15.29 1.34 -8.28
C LYS A 52 -14.54 0.09 -8.71
N ASP A 53 -13.23 0.07 -8.54
CA ASP A 53 -12.37 -0.99 -9.05
C ASP A 53 -12.09 -2.02 -7.97
N ASN A 54 -12.05 -3.29 -8.38
CA ASN A 54 -11.58 -4.34 -7.51
C ASN A 54 -10.06 -4.45 -7.59
N LEU A 55 -9.39 -3.99 -6.54
CA LEU A 55 -7.94 -4.08 -6.39
C LEU A 55 -7.56 -5.46 -5.88
N VAL A 56 -7.38 -6.40 -6.81
CA VAL A 56 -7.13 -7.81 -6.51
C VAL A 56 -5.82 -7.97 -5.76
N GLY A 57 -5.87 -8.72 -4.67
CA GLY A 57 -4.71 -9.02 -3.84
C GLY A 57 -4.35 -7.95 -2.82
N ALA A 58 -5.14 -6.87 -2.67
CA ALA A 58 -4.96 -5.96 -1.54
C ALA A 58 -5.26 -6.70 -0.23
N ASP A 59 -4.39 -6.55 0.78
CA ASP A 59 -4.57 -7.15 2.11
C ASP A 59 -5.78 -6.55 2.82
N LEU A 60 -5.99 -5.25 2.63
CA LEU A 60 -7.18 -4.52 3.06
C LEU A 60 -7.72 -3.69 1.90
N ARG A 61 -9.05 -3.71 1.70
CA ARG A 61 -9.73 -2.84 0.74
C ARG A 61 -10.66 -1.87 1.46
N VAL A 62 -10.58 -0.60 1.11
CA VAL A 62 -11.49 0.46 1.56
C VAL A 62 -12.00 1.28 0.38
N ASP A 63 -13.22 1.78 0.48
CA ASP A 63 -13.80 2.61 -0.61
C ASP A 63 -13.27 4.05 -0.57
N SER A 64 -12.90 4.54 0.62
CA SER A 64 -12.37 5.88 0.86
C SER A 64 -11.59 5.94 2.18
N PHE A 65 -10.79 7.00 2.35
CA PHE A 65 -10.09 7.26 3.61
C PHE A 65 -11.02 7.57 4.78
N GLU A 66 -12.27 7.96 4.54
CA GLU A 66 -13.25 8.17 5.62
C GLU A 66 -13.64 6.87 6.32
N LYS A 67 -13.36 5.73 5.70
CA LYS A 67 -13.64 4.39 6.23
C LYS A 67 -12.44 3.77 6.96
N ILE A 68 -11.35 4.51 7.10
CA ILE A 68 -10.17 4.06 7.84
C ILE A 68 -9.71 5.11 8.85
N ASN A 69 -9.34 4.67 10.04
CA ASN A 69 -8.77 5.53 11.07
C ASN A 69 -7.50 4.91 11.66
N PHE A 70 -6.78 5.72 12.43
CA PHE A 70 -5.49 5.32 13.00
C PHE A 70 -5.60 4.11 13.95
N GLU A 71 -6.65 4.06 14.77
CA GLU A 71 -6.88 2.94 15.70
C GLU A 71 -7.07 1.61 14.95
N GLN A 72 -7.77 1.63 13.82
CA GLN A 72 -7.92 0.44 12.98
C GLN A 72 -6.59 -0.02 12.40
N LEU A 73 -5.71 0.92 12.01
CA LEU A 73 -4.39 0.61 11.45
C LEU A 73 -3.43 0.01 12.49
N LEU A 74 -3.55 0.41 13.77
CA LEU A 74 -2.74 -0.12 14.88
C LEU A 74 -3.04 -1.59 15.20
N CYS A 75 -4.21 -2.09 14.79
CA CYS A 75 -4.65 -3.46 15.06
C CYS A 75 -4.41 -4.43 13.90
N LEU A 76 -3.80 -3.99 12.81
CA LEU A 76 -3.42 -4.81 11.66
C LEU A 76 -2.08 -5.52 11.91
#